data_AF-A0AAN0JNX3-F1
#
_entry.id   AF-A0AAN0JNX3-F1
#
_cell.length_a   1.000
_cell.length_b   1.000
_cell.length_c   1.000
_cell.angle_alpha   90.00
_cell.angle_beta   90.00
_cell.angle_gamma   90.00
#
_symmetry.space_group_name_H-M   'P 1'
#
loop_
_entity.id
_entity.type
_entity.pdbx_description
1 polymer ?
#
loop_
_entity_poly.entity_id
_entity_poly.type
_entity_poly.pdbx_seq_one_letter_code
_entity_poly.pdbx_strand_id
1 'polypeptide(L)'
;MKAVTKKFGKLINESLTPYPLIHGKKYTIQGTFYTNKTVQWGTIHVTLAYNFRNIANLTLVDEKLNLCDFTVDLLKLHCPVPPGIYQFNYTDTVPKLFPPGRYYAKATAYNEEGDEMMCLMIDIDIN
;
A
#
# COMPACT_ATOMS: atom_id res chain seq x y z
N MET A 1 -24.23 -11.94 -12.11
CA MET A 1 -24.46 -10.79 -11.22
C MET A 1 -23.18 -9.96 -11.22
N LYS A 2 -23.21 -8.72 -11.74
CA LYS A 2 -22.03 -7.85 -11.77
C LYS A 2 -21.96 -7.13 -10.42
N ALA A 3 -21.08 -7.57 -9.53
CA ALA A 3 -20.73 -6.79 -8.35
C ALA A 3 -20.11 -5.48 -8.83
N VAL A 4 -20.83 -4.38 -8.64
CA VAL A 4 -20.30 -3.04 -8.86
C VAL A 4 -19.28 -2.82 -7.76
N THR A 5 -17.99 -3.00 -8.04
CA THR A 5 -16.88 -2.72 -7.13
C THR A 5 -16.87 -1.22 -6.81
N LYS A 6 -17.64 -0.82 -5.80
CA LYS A 6 -17.67 0.54 -5.28
C LYS A 6 -16.44 0.73 -4.39
N LYS A 7 -15.27 0.89 -5.01
CA LYS A 7 -14.06 1.36 -4.32
C LYS A 7 -14.44 2.60 -3.51
N PHE A 8 -14.19 2.57 -2.21
CA PHE A 8 -14.62 3.63 -1.30
C PHE A 8 -13.47 4.30 -0.54
N GLY A 9 -12.26 3.73 -0.63
CA GLY A 9 -11.02 4.36 -0.20
C GLY A 9 -10.22 4.90 -1.39
N LYS A 10 -9.59 6.08 -1.23
CA LYS A 10 -8.72 6.71 -2.22
C LYS A 10 -7.53 7.37 -1.53
N LEU A 11 -6.34 7.23 -2.10
CA LEU A 11 -5.20 8.07 -1.75
C LEU A 11 -5.03 9.21 -2.77
N ILE A 12 -4.66 10.39 -2.28
CA ILE A 12 -4.37 11.59 -3.09
C ILE A 12 -3.18 12.34 -2.51
N ASN A 13 -2.53 13.18 -3.33
CA ASN A 13 -1.40 14.02 -2.94
C ASN A 13 -0.22 13.22 -2.34
N GLU A 14 0.06 12.07 -2.93
CA GLU A 14 1.11 11.17 -2.46
C GLU A 14 2.51 11.70 -2.80
N SER A 15 3.45 11.52 -1.89
CA SER A 15 4.87 11.70 -2.13
C SER A 15 5.68 10.57 -1.50
N LEU A 16 6.77 10.19 -2.16
CA LEU A 16 7.73 9.19 -1.69
C LEU A 16 9.12 9.83 -1.65
N THR A 17 9.76 9.83 -0.48
CA THR A 17 11.05 10.52 -0.28
C THR A 17 12.03 9.66 0.52
N PRO A 18 13.30 9.53 0.09
CA PRO A 18 13.85 9.97 -1.18
C PRO A 18 13.28 9.14 -2.35
N TYR A 19 13.32 9.68 -3.58
CA TYR A 19 13.06 8.90 -4.79
C TYR A 19 14.17 9.16 -5.81
N PRO A 20 14.84 8.13 -6.37
CA PRO A 20 14.68 6.70 -6.09
C PRO A 20 14.96 6.29 -4.64
N LEU A 21 14.44 5.14 -4.22
CA LEU A 21 14.70 4.57 -2.91
C LEU A 21 16.17 4.13 -2.79
N ILE A 22 16.72 4.12 -1.57
CA ILE A 22 18.13 3.75 -1.34
C ILE A 22 18.20 2.61 -0.33
N HIS A 23 18.93 1.54 -0.65
CA HIS A 23 19.07 0.39 0.23
C HIS A 23 19.54 0.75 1.64
N GLY A 24 18.86 0.18 2.65
CA GLY A 24 19.17 0.38 4.06
C GLY A 24 18.97 1.82 4.56
N LYS A 25 18.37 2.71 3.75
CA LYS A 25 17.98 4.06 4.15
C LYS A 25 16.49 4.12 4.43
N LYS A 26 16.11 5.11 5.25
CA LYS A 26 14.70 5.40 5.51
C LYS A 26 14.06 6.01 4.26
N TYR A 27 12.82 5.62 4.02
CA TYR A 27 11.93 6.28 3.08
C TYR A 27 10.67 6.72 3.82
N THR A 28 10.03 7.76 3.29
CA THR A 28 8.82 8.33 3.84
C THR A 28 7.77 8.45 2.74
N ILE A 29 6.57 7.92 3.02
CA ILE A 29 5.37 8.08 2.22
C ILE A 29 4.46 9.05 2.94
N GLN A 30 4.04 10.10 2.23
CA GLN A 30 3.08 11.08 2.72
C GLN A 30 1.92 11.18 1.76
N GLY A 31 0.76 11.55 2.27
CA GLY A 31 -0.39 11.84 1.43
C GLY A 31 -1.65 11.99 2.24
N THR A 32 -2.76 11.95 1.52
CA THR A 32 -4.10 12.07 2.09
C THR A 32 -4.92 10.84 1.71
N PHE A 33 -5.43 10.14 2.70
CA PHE A 33 -6.41 9.07 2.54
C PHE A 33 -7.82 9.62 2.71
N TYR A 34 -8.69 9.32 1.76
CA TYR A 34 -10.12 9.62 1.81
C TYR A 34 -10.90 8.31 1.82
N THR A 35 -11.86 8.20 2.72
CA THR A 35 -12.85 7.11 2.72
C THR A 35 -14.26 7.66 2.88
N ASN A 36 -15.21 7.16 2.08
CA ASN A 36 -16.63 7.55 2.17
C ASN A 36 -17.50 6.55 2.94
N LYS A 37 -16.91 5.46 3.43
CA LYS A 37 -17.55 4.46 4.28
C LYS A 37 -16.68 4.16 5.49
N THR A 38 -17.31 3.73 6.58
CA THR A 38 -16.61 3.20 7.74
C THR A 38 -15.89 1.91 7.38
N VAL A 39 -14.58 1.83 7.65
CA VAL A 39 -13.81 0.60 7.58
C VAL A 39 -13.95 -0.09 8.94
N GLN A 40 -14.83 -1.09 9.03
CA GLN A 40 -15.04 -1.86 10.28
C GLN A 40 -13.88 -2.80 10.55
N TRP A 41 -13.49 -3.53 9.52
CA TRP A 41 -12.36 -4.44 9.49
C TRP A 41 -12.01 -4.71 8.02
N GLY A 42 -10.82 -5.27 7.78
CA GLY A 42 -10.46 -5.73 6.45
C GLY A 42 -9.14 -6.48 6.41
N THR A 43 -8.83 -6.99 5.22
CA THR A 43 -7.52 -7.54 4.88
C THR A 43 -6.86 -6.71 3.81
N ILE A 44 -5.53 -6.69 3.78
CA ILE A 44 -4.75 -6.10 2.70
C ILE A 44 -3.83 -7.16 2.10
N HIS A 45 -3.89 -7.31 0.79
CA HIS A 45 -3.04 -8.17 0.01
C HIS A 45 -1.95 -7.30 -0.64
N VAL A 46 -0.71 -7.49 -0.19
CA VAL A 46 0.46 -6.75 -0.66
C VAL A 46 1.32 -7.67 -1.52
N THR A 47 1.61 -7.20 -2.73
CA THR A 47 2.51 -7.88 -3.65
C THR A 47 3.61 -6.93 -4.09
N LEU A 48 4.84 -7.43 -4.16
CA LEU A 48 5.99 -6.70 -4.68
C LEU A 48 6.71 -7.58 -5.68
N ALA A 49 6.65 -7.20 -6.95
CA ALA A 49 7.35 -7.89 -8.03
C ALA A 49 8.60 -7.11 -8.44
N TYR A 50 9.74 -7.80 -8.50
CA TYR A 50 10.99 -7.27 -9.00
C TYR A 50 11.17 -7.62 -10.48
N ASN A 51 11.47 -6.62 -11.30
CA ASN A 51 11.80 -6.85 -12.70
C ASN A 51 13.27 -7.28 -12.84
N PHE A 52 13.51 -8.57 -13.00
CA PHE A 52 14.85 -9.11 -13.21
C PHE A 52 15.29 -8.92 -14.65
N ARG A 53 16.14 -7.91 -14.88
CA ARG A 53 16.83 -7.60 -16.15
C ARG A 53 15.91 -7.43 -17.37
N ASN A 54 14.65 -7.04 -17.18
CA ASN A 54 13.61 -7.03 -18.22
C ASN A 54 13.32 -8.40 -18.85
N ILE A 55 13.68 -9.50 -18.18
CA ILE A 55 13.48 -10.88 -18.68
C ILE A 55 12.32 -11.55 -17.94
N ALA A 56 12.20 -11.32 -16.62
CA ALA A 56 11.16 -11.92 -15.78
C ALA A 56 10.74 -10.98 -14.65
N ASN A 57 9.48 -11.06 -14.23
CA ASN A 57 9.00 -10.42 -13.00
C ASN A 57 8.98 -11.47 -11.88
N LEU A 58 9.83 -11.30 -10.87
CA LEU A 58 9.94 -12.19 -9.72
C LEU A 58 9.14 -11.60 -8.56
N THR A 59 8.10 -12.30 -8.09
CA THR A 59 7.38 -11.90 -6.88
C THR A 59 8.28 -12.11 -5.66
N LEU A 60 8.67 -11.02 -4.99
CA LEU A 60 9.48 -11.07 -3.77
C LEU A 60 8.63 -11.03 -2.50
N VAL A 61 7.47 -10.38 -2.57
CA VAL A 61 6.49 -10.30 -1.48
C VAL A 61 5.13 -10.66 -2.02
N ASP A 62 4.42 -11.53 -1.31
CA ASP A 62 3.03 -11.91 -1.58
C ASP A 62 2.37 -12.24 -0.24
N GLU A 63 1.85 -11.21 0.42
CA GLU A 63 1.42 -11.29 1.82
C GLU A 63 -0.01 -10.80 1.99
N LYS A 64 -0.78 -11.52 2.81
CA LYS A 64 -2.12 -11.11 3.24
C LYS A 64 -2.08 -10.76 4.71
N LEU A 65 -2.38 -9.50 5.01
CA LEU A 65 -2.22 -8.91 6.33
C LEU A 65 -3.55 -8.30 6.80
N ASN A 66 -3.65 -8.04 8.09
CA ASN A 66 -4.78 -7.36 8.69
C ASN A 66 -4.74 -5.87 8.34
N LEU A 67 -5.80 -5.33 7.73
CA LEU A 67 -5.86 -3.93 7.35
C LEU A 67 -5.88 -2.99 8.57
N CYS A 68 -6.49 -3.42 9.68
CA CYS A 68 -6.61 -2.58 10.87
C CYS A 68 -5.25 -2.32 11.52
N ASP A 69 -4.31 -3.25 11.42
CA ASP A 69 -2.94 -3.02 11.89
C ASP A 69 -2.25 -1.97 11.00
N PHE A 70 -2.46 -2.05 9.68
CA PHE A 70 -2.01 -1.02 8.74
C PHE A 70 -2.61 0.37 9.00
N THR A 71 -3.89 0.47 9.40
CA THR A 71 -4.48 1.78 9.71
C THR A 71 -3.89 2.38 10.98
N VAL A 72 -3.48 1.55 11.94
CA VAL A 72 -2.74 2.02 13.12
C VAL A 72 -1.37 2.52 12.70
N ASP A 73 -0.65 1.81 11.84
CA ASP A 73 0.68 2.22 11.41
C ASP A 73 0.66 3.48 10.53
N LEU A 74 -0.25 3.52 9.55
CA LEU A 74 -0.35 4.57 8.54
C LEU A 74 -1.08 5.81 9.06
N LEU A 75 -2.28 5.62 9.63
CA LEU A 75 -3.20 6.71 10.00
C LEU A 75 -3.20 7.01 11.51
N LYS A 76 -2.53 6.19 12.33
CA LYS A 76 -2.61 6.25 13.80
C LYS A 76 -4.04 6.08 14.33
N LEU A 77 -4.85 5.30 13.61
CA LEU A 77 -6.24 5.02 13.95
C LEU A 77 -6.49 3.52 14.08
N HIS A 78 -7.21 3.15 15.12
CA HIS A 78 -7.76 1.81 15.25
C HIS A 78 -9.06 1.69 14.47
N CYS A 79 -9.35 0.51 13.96
CA CYS A 79 -10.67 0.20 13.47
C CYS A 79 -11.71 0.27 14.62
N PRO A 80 -12.96 0.71 14.34
CA PRO A 80 -13.45 1.11 13.03
C PRO A 80 -12.98 2.52 12.63
N VAL A 81 -12.50 2.67 11.39
CA VAL A 81 -12.10 3.97 10.83
C VAL A 81 -13.31 4.64 10.18
N PRO A 82 -13.79 5.80 10.68
CA PRO A 82 -14.98 6.44 10.13
C PRO A 82 -14.74 7.04 8.73
N PRO A 83 -15.81 7.43 8.00
CA PRO A 83 -15.69 8.23 6.78
C PRO A 83 -14.98 9.54 7.07
N GLY A 84 -14.05 9.94 6.20
CA GLY A 84 -13.27 11.14 6.43
C GLY A 84 -12.09 11.31 5.50
N ILE A 85 -11.31 12.35 5.81
CA ILE A 85 -10.06 12.70 5.16
C ILE A 85 -8.96 12.64 6.23
N TYR A 86 -7.92 11.87 5.96
CA TYR A 86 -6.82 11.60 6.90
C TYR A 86 -5.50 11.89 6.23
N GLN A 87 -4.69 12.75 6.83
CA GLN A 87 -3.30 12.91 6.43
C GLN A 87 -2.46 11.82 7.05
N PHE A 88 -1.50 11.31 6.30
CA PHE A 88 -0.57 10.30 6.80
C PHE A 88 0.87 10.65 6.47
N ASN A 89 1.77 10.18 7.31
CA ASN A 89 3.21 10.32 7.18
C ASN A 89 3.86 9.05 7.74
N TYR A 90 4.14 8.10 6.85
CA TYR A 90 4.68 6.80 7.19
C TYR A 90 6.14 6.72 6.80
N THR A 91 6.99 6.26 7.73
CA THR A 91 8.42 6.11 7.49
C THR A 91 8.83 4.68 7.79
N ASP A 92 9.57 4.07 6.88
CA ASP A 92 10.17 2.74 7.06
C ASP A 92 11.56 2.69 6.39
N THR A 93 12.24 1.55 6.44
CA THR A 93 13.59 1.35 5.91
C THR A 93 13.59 0.38 4.75
N VAL A 94 14.23 0.76 3.64
CA VAL A 94 14.38 -0.13 2.48
C VAL A 94 15.23 -1.35 2.89
N PRO A 95 14.75 -2.59 2.71
CA PRO A 95 15.53 -3.78 3.01
C PRO A 95 16.84 -3.83 2.23
N LYS A 96 17.93 -4.15 2.92
CA LYS A 96 19.27 -4.27 2.30
C LYS A 96 19.40 -5.45 1.34
N LEU A 97 18.50 -6.43 1.43
CA LEU A 97 18.53 -7.66 0.62
C LEU A 97 17.88 -7.46 -0.76
N PHE A 98 17.09 -6.40 -0.95
CA PHE A 98 16.47 -6.14 -2.24
C PHE A 98 17.56 -5.85 -3.27
N PRO A 99 17.53 -6.45 -4.47
CA PRO A 99 18.39 -6.03 -5.56
C PRO A 99 18.11 -4.59 -6.03
N PRO A 100 19.06 -3.90 -6.66
CA PRO A 100 18.76 -2.65 -7.33
C PRO A 100 17.91 -2.90 -8.59
N GLY A 101 17.02 -1.95 -8.90
CA GLY A 101 16.22 -1.96 -10.12
C GLY A 101 14.76 -1.56 -9.91
N ARG A 102 13.93 -1.94 -10.88
CA ARG A 102 12.50 -1.62 -10.93
C ARG A 102 11.66 -2.65 -10.20
N TYR A 103 10.73 -2.15 -9.42
CA TYR A 103 9.77 -2.90 -8.65
C TYR A 103 8.36 -2.44 -8.99
N TYR A 104 7.44 -3.39 -9.06
CA TYR A 104 6.02 -3.13 -9.16
C TYR A 104 5.37 -3.56 -7.85
N ALA A 105 4.90 -2.58 -7.08
CA ALA A 105 4.15 -2.82 -5.85
C ALA A 105 2.66 -2.70 -6.13
N LYS A 106 1.88 -3.64 -5.59
CA LYS A 106 0.42 -3.58 -5.60
C LYS A 106 -0.12 -3.94 -4.23
N ALA A 107 -1.01 -3.11 -3.72
CA ALA A 107 -1.73 -3.35 -2.47
C ALA A 107 -3.24 -3.27 -2.72
N THR A 108 -3.96 -4.33 -2.40
CA THR A 108 -5.42 -4.38 -2.55
C THR A 108 -6.06 -4.68 -1.20
N ALA A 109 -6.97 -3.83 -0.75
CA ALA A 109 -7.68 -4.01 0.51
C ALA A 109 -9.09 -4.52 0.27
N TYR A 110 -9.52 -5.47 1.09
CA TYR A 110 -10.81 -6.13 1.05
C TYR A 110 -11.53 -6.01 2.40
N ASN A 111 -12.85 -5.83 2.38
CA ASN A 111 -13.66 -5.84 3.61
C ASN A 111 -13.89 -7.28 4.11
N GLU A 112 -14.65 -7.44 5.20
CA GLU A 112 -15.06 -8.74 5.75
C GLU A 112 -15.81 -9.64 4.75
N GLU A 113 -16.53 -9.03 3.81
CA GLU A 113 -17.34 -9.73 2.79
C GLU A 113 -16.48 -10.17 1.58
N GLY A 114 -15.20 -9.77 1.53
CA GLY A 114 -14.29 -10.02 0.41
C GLY A 114 -14.40 -8.99 -0.73
N ASP A 115 -15.19 -7.93 -0.56
CA ASP A 115 -15.31 -6.85 -1.54
C ASP A 115 -14.08 -5.95 -1.52
N GLU A 116 -13.57 -5.63 -2.71
CA GLU A 116 -12.45 -4.69 -2.88
C GLU A 116 -12.84 -3.27 -2.46
N MET A 117 -12.18 -2.77 -1.42
CA MET A 117 -12.37 -1.42 -0.87
C MET A 117 -11.48 -0.40 -1.58
N MET A 118 -10.24 -0.79 -1.86
CA MET A 118 -9.22 0.02 -2.53
C MET A 118 -8.16 -0.85 -3.18
N CYS A 119 -7.52 -0.33 -4.23
CA CYS A 119 -6.36 -0.95 -4.84
C CYS A 119 -5.38 0.14 -5.27
N LEU A 120 -4.13 -0.03 -4.87
CA LEU A 120 -3.02 0.85 -5.17
C LEU A 120 -1.97 0.06 -5.96
N MET A 121 -1.36 0.74 -6.92
CA MET A 121 -0.31 0.19 -7.77
C MET A 121 0.73 1.28 -7.98
N ILE A 122 2.00 0.98 -7.77
CA ILE A 122 3.09 1.94 -7.93
C ILE A 122 4.34 1.23 -8.46
N ASP A 123 5.00 1.89 -9.41
CA ASP A 123 6.34 1.55 -9.85
C ASP A 123 7.37 2.24 -8.96
N ILE A 124 8.34 1.48 -8.45
CA ILE A 124 9.36 1.94 -7.52
C ILE A 124 10.74 1.60 -8.09
N ASP A 125 11.61 2.59 -8.16
CA ASP A 125 13.05 2.37 -8.41
C ASP A 125 13.81 2.31 -7.08
N ILE A 126 14.64 1.28 -6.91
CA ILE A 126 15.56 1.13 -5.77
C ILE A 126 17.00 1.12 -6.28
N ASN A 127 17.85 1.96 -5.67
CA ASN A 127 19.27 2.14 -5.97
C ASN A 127 20.18 1.69 -4.81
#